data_AF-A0A165Y7R7-F1
#
_entry.id   AF-A0A165Y7R7-F1
#
_cell.length_a   1.000
_cell.length_b   1.000
_cell.length_c   1.000
_cell.angle_alpha   90.00
_cell.angle_beta   90.00
_cell.angle_gamma   90.00
#
_symmetry.space_group_name_H-M   'P 1'
#
loop_
_entity.id
_entity.type
_entity.pdbx_description
1 polymer ?
#
loop_
_entity_poly.entity_id
_entity_poly.type
_entity_poly.pdbx_seq_one_letter_code
_entity_poly.pdbx_strand_id
1 'polypeptide(L)'
;MQQRIVVRVPMKKEKDRSKAMKIVVGIIGVSSVKIGGEDKDIVIVIGNEVDAVTLTHSLVKKFGSATTLVRVEPFFNRGSGEDEYEAAAAAASVMYQGQQKYYGTYYGQPASYYYNPPPQYYPPPPQYYYSCDRPVDDSGCSIM
;
A
#
# COMPACT_ATOMS: atom_id res chain seq x y z
N MET A 1 4.23 -19.36 2.37
CA MET A 1 3.87 -18.29 1.39
C MET A 1 2.71 -17.50 1.96
N GLN A 2 2.74 -16.17 1.85
CA GLN A 2 1.61 -15.34 2.28
C GLN A 2 0.49 -15.35 1.22
N GLN A 3 -0.75 -15.32 1.68
CA GLN A 3 -1.95 -15.32 0.84
C GLN A 3 -2.87 -14.19 1.26
N ARG A 4 -3.58 -13.63 0.28
CA ARG A 4 -4.69 -12.71 0.47
C ARG A 4 -5.97 -13.41 0.01
N ILE A 5 -6.89 -13.56 0.96
CA ILE A 5 -8.16 -14.25 0.78
C ILE A 5 -9.26 -13.19 0.90
N VAL A 6 -10.11 -13.11 -0.11
CA VAL A 6 -11.25 -12.19 -0.15
C VAL A 6 -12.53 -13.01 -0.07
N VAL A 7 -13.33 -12.76 0.96
CA VAL A 7 -14.60 -13.45 1.22
C VAL A 7 -15.71 -12.44 1.32
N ARG A 8 -16.81 -12.66 0.60
CA ARG A 8 -18.05 -11.89 0.76
C ARG A 8 -18.88 -12.52 1.88
N VAL A 9 -19.30 -11.72 2.85
CA VAL A 9 -20.11 -12.13 3.99
C VAL A 9 -21.25 -11.12 4.14
N PRO A 10 -22.52 -11.55 4.22
CA PRO A 10 -23.66 -10.63 4.38
C PRO A 10 -23.69 -10.06 5.81
N MET A 11 -23.07 -8.89 6.04
CA MET A 11 -22.88 -8.30 7.37
C MET A 11 -23.68 -7.00 7.52
N LYS A 12 -24.99 -7.15 7.72
CA LYS A 12 -25.92 -6.00 7.82
C LYS A 12 -25.73 -5.15 9.08
N LYS A 13 -25.30 -5.75 10.20
CA LYS A 13 -25.18 -5.08 11.51
C LYS A 13 -23.73 -5.05 11.99
N GLU A 14 -23.39 -4.08 12.83
CA GLU A 14 -22.07 -4.01 13.46
C GLU A 14 -21.75 -5.25 14.32
N LYS A 15 -22.75 -5.77 15.03
CA LYS A 15 -22.62 -7.02 15.81
C LYS A 15 -22.21 -8.21 14.93
N ASP A 16 -22.63 -8.22 13.67
CA ASP A 16 -22.31 -9.28 12.72
C ASP A 16 -20.86 -9.13 12.23
N ARG A 17 -20.41 -7.90 11.99
CA ARG A 17 -19.00 -7.58 11.67
C ARG A 17 -18.06 -8.00 12.79
N SER A 18 -18.38 -7.68 14.05
CA SER A 18 -17.57 -8.10 15.19
C SER A 18 -17.50 -9.62 15.33
N LYS A 19 -18.60 -10.34 15.05
CA LYS A 19 -18.60 -11.81 15.05
C LYS A 19 -17.74 -12.38 13.92
N ALA A 20 -17.89 -11.86 12.70
CA ALA A 20 -17.09 -12.28 11.56
C ALA A 20 -15.60 -12.09 11.85
N MET A 21 -15.22 -10.92 12.37
CA MET A 21 -13.83 -10.64 12.70
C MET A 21 -13.30 -11.57 13.79
N LYS A 22 -14.07 -11.86 14.84
CA LYS A 22 -13.68 -12.84 15.88
C LYS A 22 -13.43 -14.24 15.31
N ILE A 23 -14.28 -14.69 14.37
CA ILE A 23 -14.11 -16.00 13.72
C ILE A 23 -12.82 -16.02 12.92
N VAL A 24 -12.58 -14.99 12.10
CA VAL A 24 -11.42 -14.93 11.22
C VAL A 24 -10.12 -14.83 12.02
N VAL A 25 -10.07 -13.98 13.05
CA VAL A 25 -8.88 -13.81 13.91
C VAL A 25 -8.58 -15.09 14.71
N GLY A 26 -9.59 -15.92 15.00
CA GLY A 26 -9.41 -17.19 15.69
C GLY A 26 -8.79 -18.30 14.84
N ILE A 27 -8.59 -18.09 13.53
CA ILE A 27 -8.01 -19.08 12.63
C ILE A 27 -6.49 -18.98 12.66
N ILE A 28 -5.83 -20.13 12.78
CA ILE A 28 -4.37 -20.24 12.80
C ILE A 28 -3.80 -19.76 11.45
N GLY A 29 -2.72 -18.98 11.50
CA GLY A 29 -2.03 -18.47 10.31
C GLY A 29 -2.52 -17.11 9.80
N VAL A 30 -3.61 -16.57 10.35
CA VAL A 30 -4.09 -15.22 10.02
C VAL A 30 -3.18 -14.16 10.66
N SER A 31 -2.72 -13.21 9.86
CA SER A 31 -1.84 -12.11 10.28
C SER A 31 -2.54 -10.76 10.27
N SER A 32 -3.42 -10.51 9.30
CA SER A 32 -4.19 -9.27 9.22
C SER A 32 -5.58 -9.53 8.67
N VAL A 33 -6.55 -8.75 9.14
CA VAL A 33 -7.94 -8.81 8.69
C VAL A 33 -8.42 -7.39 8.45
N LYS A 34 -9.06 -7.17 7.30
CA LYS A 34 -9.68 -5.89 6.95
C LYS A 34 -11.10 -6.13 6.45
N ILE A 35 -12.02 -5.27 6.86
CA ILE A 35 -13.37 -5.24 6.30
C ILE A 35 -13.39 -4.15 5.23
N GLY A 36 -13.84 -4.48 4.03
CA GLY A 36 -13.91 -3.59 2.87
C GLY A 36 -15.19 -3.80 2.08
N GLY A 37 -15.21 -3.23 0.87
CA GLY A 37 -16.41 -3.13 0.03
C GLY A 37 -17.27 -1.92 0.41
N GLU A 38 -18.03 -1.41 -0.55
CA GLU A 38 -18.93 -0.25 -0.38
C GLU A 38 -19.95 -0.51 0.73
N ASP A 39 -20.55 -1.70 0.72
CA ASP A 39 -21.51 -2.15 1.73
C ASP A 39 -20.88 -2.70 3.02
N LYS A 40 -19.53 -2.72 3.10
CA LYS A 40 -18.77 -3.37 4.19
C LYS A 40 -19.09 -4.86 4.36
N ASP A 41 -19.41 -5.53 3.25
CA ASP A 41 -19.76 -6.95 3.18
C ASP A 41 -18.59 -7.84 2.72
N ILE A 42 -17.38 -7.29 2.62
CA ILE A 42 -16.19 -8.04 2.17
C ILE A 42 -15.19 -8.11 3.31
N VAL A 43 -14.69 -9.31 3.59
CA VAL A 43 -13.60 -9.57 4.52
C VAL A 43 -12.36 -9.97 3.73
N ILE A 44 -11.30 -9.20 3.91
CA ILE A 44 -9.97 -9.42 3.33
C ILE A 44 -9.08 -9.96 4.44
N VAL A 45 -8.52 -11.14 4.23
CA VAL A 45 -7.67 -11.84 5.18
C VAL A 45 -6.29 -12.00 4.58
N ILE A 46 -5.26 -11.63 5.32
CA ILE A 46 -3.87 -11.84 4.96
C ILE A 46 -3.27 -12.79 5.98
N GLY A 47 -2.63 -13.85 5.52
CA GLY A 47 -2.03 -14.84 6.40
C GLY A 47 -1.05 -15.78 5.71
N ASN A 48 -0.33 -16.54 6.52
CA ASN A 48 0.58 -17.60 6.11
C ASN A 48 -0.13 -18.94 6.28
N GLU A 49 -0.12 -19.77 5.24
CA GLU A 49 -0.67 -21.14 5.31
C GLU A 49 -2.13 -21.20 5.79
N VAL A 50 -2.92 -20.18 5.42
CA VAL A 50 -4.34 -20.12 5.78
C VAL A 50 -5.14 -20.99 4.81
N ASP A 51 -5.79 -22.01 5.34
CA ASP A 51 -6.73 -22.78 4.54
C ASP A 51 -8.03 -21.98 4.30
N ALA A 52 -8.19 -21.56 3.05
CA ALA A 52 -9.35 -20.77 2.62
C ALA A 52 -10.67 -21.55 2.75
N VAL A 53 -10.65 -22.88 2.66
CA VAL A 53 -11.85 -23.73 2.76
C VAL A 53 -12.35 -23.79 4.19
N THR A 54 -11.49 -24.11 5.16
CA THR A 54 -11.87 -24.11 6.58
C THR A 54 -12.26 -22.71 7.07
N LEU A 55 -11.61 -21.65 6.58
CA LEU A 55 -11.97 -20.27 6.87
C LEU A 55 -13.38 -19.94 6.39
N THR A 56 -13.67 -20.23 5.11
CA THR A 56 -14.99 -19.94 4.54
C THR A 56 -16.07 -20.81 5.13
N HIS A 57 -15.79 -22.08 5.41
CA HIS A 57 -16.71 -22.98 6.11
C HIS A 57 -17.08 -22.46 7.51
N SER A 58 -16.11 -21.93 8.26
CA SER A 58 -16.35 -21.33 9.57
C SER A 58 -17.28 -20.11 9.51
N LEU A 59 -17.16 -19.31 8.44
CA LEU A 59 -18.05 -18.17 8.18
C LEU A 59 -19.44 -18.63 7.72
N VAL A 60 -19.53 -19.59 6.80
CA VAL A 60 -20.81 -20.17 6.33
C VAL A 60 -21.60 -20.76 7.51
N LYS A 61 -20.93 -21.41 8.46
CA LYS A 61 -21.58 -21.94 9.68
C LYS A 61 -22.28 -20.85 10.52
N LYS A 62 -21.84 -19.59 10.42
CA LYS A 62 -22.35 -18.48 11.23
C LYS A 62 -23.23 -17.51 10.45
N PHE A 63 -22.97 -17.32 9.16
CA PHE A 63 -23.66 -16.36 8.29
C PHE A 63 -24.49 -17.01 7.19
N GLY A 64 -24.45 -18.34 7.08
CA GLY A 64 -25.20 -19.13 6.11
C GLY A 64 -24.55 -19.18 4.72
N SER A 65 -25.28 -19.76 3.78
CA SER A 65 -24.81 -20.04 2.40
C SER A 65 -24.60 -18.79 1.54
N ALA A 66 -24.98 -17.62 2.02
CA ALA A 66 -24.72 -16.35 1.34
C ALA A 66 -23.27 -15.87 1.48
N THR A 67 -22.47 -16.52 2.33
CA THR A 67 -21.03 -16.32 2.38
C THR A 67 -20.35 -17.00 1.20
N THR A 68 -19.51 -16.28 0.46
CA THR A 68 -18.86 -16.79 -0.75
C THR A 68 -17.40 -16.39 -0.80
N LEU A 69 -16.52 -17.34 -1.13
CA LEU A 69 -15.13 -17.05 -1.45
C LEU A 69 -15.09 -16.30 -2.79
N VAL A 70 -14.53 -15.09 -2.79
CA VAL A 70 -14.42 -14.27 -4.00
C VAL A 70 -13.11 -14.57 -4.73
N ARG A 71 -11.99 -14.56 -3.99
CA ARG A 71 -10.67 -14.78 -4.59
C ARG A 71 -9.65 -15.20 -3.53
N VAL A 72 -8.69 -16.03 -3.95
CA VAL A 72 -7.43 -16.27 -3.24
C VAL A 72 -6.30 -15.84 -4.17
N GLU A 73 -5.40 -15.00 -3.68
CA GLU A 73 -4.21 -14.57 -4.41
C GLU A 73 -2.96 -14.69 -3.53
N PRO A 74 -1.79 -15.00 -4.11
CA PRO A 74 -0.54 -14.90 -3.36
C PRO A 74 -0.32 -13.44 -2.96
N PHE A 75 0.10 -13.23 -1.72
CA PHE A 75 0.41 -11.91 -1.19
C PHE A 75 1.91 -11.83 -0.91
N PHE A 76 2.58 -10.82 -1.45
CA PHE A 76 3.99 -10.56 -1.16
C PHE A 76 4.05 -9.19 -0.48
N ASN A 77 4.38 -9.18 0.81
CA ASN A 77 4.61 -7.93 1.51
C ASN A 77 5.90 -7.28 0.95
N ARG A 78 5.74 -6.28 0.08
CA ARG A 78 6.83 -5.45 -0.40
C ARG A 78 7.12 -4.39 0.68
N GLY A 79 7.78 -4.79 1.75
CA GLY A 79 8.39 -3.91 2.74
C GLY A 79 7.41 -2.97 3.47
N SER A 80 6.98 -3.39 4.65
CA SER A 80 6.49 -2.49 5.70
C SER A 80 7.66 -1.63 6.22
N GLY A 81 7.85 -0.45 5.63
CA GLY A 81 8.78 0.59 6.10
C GLY A 81 8.09 1.92 6.36
N GLU A 82 6.76 1.94 6.45
CA GLU A 82 5.99 3.19 6.45
C GLU A 82 5.28 3.52 7.78
N ASP A 83 5.12 2.54 8.67
CA ASP A 83 4.43 2.73 9.95
C ASP A 83 5.40 3.10 11.11
N GLU A 84 6.72 2.98 10.91
CA GLU A 84 7.74 3.41 11.88
C GLU A 84 8.18 4.88 11.68
N TYR A 85 7.97 5.50 10.51
CA TYR A 85 8.38 6.89 10.28
C TYR A 85 7.38 7.92 10.80
N GLU A 86 6.08 7.61 10.91
CA GLU A 86 5.08 8.58 11.35
C GLU A 86 5.12 8.76 12.88
N ALA A 87 5.45 7.69 13.61
CA ALA A 87 5.72 7.73 15.05
C ALA A 87 7.06 8.44 15.38
N ALA A 88 8.09 8.24 14.55
CA ALA A 88 9.38 8.93 14.70
C ALA A 88 9.29 10.43 14.36
N ALA A 89 8.52 10.82 13.35
CA ALA A 89 8.29 12.23 12.99
C ALA A 89 7.52 12.99 14.07
N ALA A 90 6.51 12.35 14.69
CA ALA A 90 5.80 12.92 15.82
C ALA A 90 6.73 13.15 17.04
N ALA A 91 7.59 12.18 17.37
CA ALA A 91 8.57 12.32 18.45
C ALA A 91 9.65 13.39 18.16
N ALA A 92 10.10 13.50 16.90
CA ALA A 92 11.08 14.51 16.49
C ALA A 92 10.53 15.95 16.60
N SER A 93 9.25 16.16 16.28
CA SER A 93 8.62 17.49 16.39
C SER A 93 8.53 18.00 17.83
N VAL A 94 8.34 17.10 18.81
CA VAL A 94 8.25 17.46 20.24
C VAL A 94 9.61 17.89 20.79
N MET A 95 10.72 17.29 20.34
CA MET A 95 12.07 17.68 20.79
C MET A 95 12.50 19.06 20.28
N TYR A 96 12.08 19.47 19.08
CA TYR A 96 12.50 20.75 18.50
C TYR A 96 11.91 21.99 19.19
N GLN A 97 10.71 21.90 19.77
CA GLN A 97 10.10 23.05 20.46
C GLN A 97 10.72 23.33 21.85
N GLY A 98 11.31 22.31 22.50
CA GLY A 98 11.93 22.45 23.81
C GLY A 98 13.27 23.21 23.80
N GLN A 99 14.02 23.17 22.68
CA GLN A 99 15.38 23.73 22.61
C GLN A 99 15.45 25.19 22.13
N GLN A 100 14.41 25.72 21.47
CA GLN A 100 14.45 27.09 20.92
C GLN A 100 14.40 28.19 22.00
N LYS A 101 14.05 27.87 23.24
CA LYS A 101 13.97 28.85 24.33
C LYS A 101 15.31 29.15 25.02
N TYR A 102 16.42 28.47 24.69
CA TYR A 102 17.61 28.48 25.55
C TYR A 102 18.98 28.84 24.91
N TYR A 103 19.08 29.14 23.61
CA TYR A 103 20.39 29.48 22.99
C TYR A 103 20.39 30.74 22.11
N GLY A 104 19.65 31.77 22.50
CA GLY A 104 19.91 33.12 21.99
C GLY A 104 21.18 33.68 22.64
N THR A 105 22.15 34.15 21.83
CA THR A 105 23.19 35.16 22.17
C THR A 105 24.66 34.72 22.20
N TYR A 106 25.12 33.64 21.55
CA TYR A 106 26.58 33.42 21.50
C TYR A 106 27.09 32.92 20.13
N TYR A 107 28.06 33.69 19.62
CA TYR A 107 28.98 33.45 18.48
C TYR A 107 28.60 33.98 17.09
N GLY A 108 29.10 35.21 16.84
CA GLY A 108 29.94 35.63 15.71
C GLY A 108 29.77 35.00 14.33
N GLN A 109 29.47 35.86 13.35
CA GLN A 109 29.54 35.54 11.91
C GLN A 109 30.96 35.14 11.48
N PRO A 110 31.14 34.03 10.73
CA PRO A 110 32.34 33.83 9.93
C PRO A 110 32.13 34.26 8.46
N ALA A 111 33.20 34.80 7.90
CA ALA A 111 33.31 35.43 6.60
C ALA A 111 32.86 34.54 5.42
N SER A 112 32.26 35.18 4.39
CA SER A 112 31.85 34.53 3.14
C SER A 112 33.05 34.03 2.34
N TYR A 113 33.27 32.71 2.34
CA TYR A 113 34.07 32.08 1.30
C TYR A 113 33.16 31.74 0.12
N TYR A 114 33.34 32.45 -0.99
CA TYR A 114 32.79 32.08 -2.29
C TYR A 114 33.45 30.77 -2.74
N TYR A 115 32.76 29.65 -2.58
CA TYR A 115 33.16 28.38 -3.17
C TYR A 115 32.70 28.40 -4.64
N ASN A 116 33.67 28.48 -5.56
CA ASN A 116 33.41 28.46 -6.99
C ASN A 116 33.54 27.01 -7.47
N PRO A 117 32.44 26.28 -7.76
CA PRO A 117 32.53 24.89 -8.19
C PRO A 117 33.13 24.77 -9.60
N PRO A 118 33.95 23.75 -9.89
CA PRO A 118 34.51 23.55 -11.22
C PRO A 118 33.40 23.21 -12.25
N PRO A 119 33.55 23.59 -13.53
CA PRO A 119 32.54 23.37 -14.55
C PRO A 119 32.33 21.87 -14.78
N GLN A 120 31.09 21.43 -14.55
CA GLN A 120 30.63 20.08 -14.85
C GLN A 120 30.59 19.92 -16.39
N TYR A 121 31.53 19.16 -16.94
CA TYR A 121 31.54 18.80 -18.35
C TYR A 121 30.38 17.83 -18.62
N TYR A 122 29.25 18.37 -19.07
CA TYR A 122 28.12 17.56 -19.54
C TYR A 122 28.48 16.97 -20.90
N PRO A 123 28.58 15.63 -21.05
CA PRO A 123 28.62 15.04 -22.38
C PRO A 123 27.29 15.29 -23.09
N PRO A 124 27.30 15.56 -24.41
CA PRO A 124 26.08 15.76 -25.17
C PRO A 124 25.22 14.48 -25.20
N PRO A 125 23.89 14.61 -25.23
CA PRO A 125 23.01 13.44 -25.31
C PRO A 125 23.21 12.67 -26.63
N PRO A 126 23.10 11.33 -26.61
CA PRO A 126 23.14 10.55 -27.85
C PRO A 126 21.98 10.97 -28.75
N GLN A 127 22.30 11.30 -30.01
CA GLN A 127 21.33 11.59 -31.06
C GLN A 127 20.55 10.31 -31.35
N TYR A 128 19.37 10.17 -30.73
CA TYR A 128 18.40 9.16 -31.14
C TYR A 128 17.90 9.56 -32.52
N TYR A 129 18.42 8.88 -33.55
CA TYR A 129 17.92 9.00 -34.91
C TYR A 129 16.50 8.45 -34.91
N TYR A 130 15.50 9.34 -34.87
CA TYR A 130 14.13 8.99 -35.20
C TYR A 130 14.12 8.58 -36.67
N SER A 131 14.08 7.28 -36.93
CA SER A 131 13.63 6.78 -38.23
C SER A 131 12.14 7.05 -38.31
N CYS A 132 11.79 8.17 -38.95
CA CYS A 132 10.41 8.51 -39.28
C CYS A 132 9.96 7.60 -40.43
N ASP A 133 9.62 6.34 -40.15
CA ASP A 133 8.77 5.58 -41.07
C ASP A 133 7.37 6.17 -40.99
N ARG A 134 7.07 7.07 -41.94
CA ARG A 134 5.73 7.56 -42.23
C ARG A 134 4.85 6.33 -42.55
N PRO A 135 3.70 6.13 -41.88
CA PRO A 135 2.67 5.26 -42.45
C PRO A 135 2.23 5.90 -43.77
N VAL A 136 2.38 5.15 -44.86
CA VAL A 136 1.80 5.50 -46.15
C VAL A 136 0.30 5.53 -45.98
N ASP A 137 -0.29 6.69 -46.26
CA ASP A 137 -1.72 6.89 -46.36
C ASP A 137 -2.22 6.11 -47.58
N ASP A 138 -2.64 4.86 -47.37
CA ASP A 138 -3.41 4.13 -48.39
C ASP A 138 -4.89 4.15 -47.98
N SER A 139 -5.53 5.21 -48.44
CA SER A 139 -6.96 5.32 -48.63
C SER A 139 -7.49 4.11 -49.40
N GLY A 140 -8.20 3.22 -48.71
CA GLY A 140 -8.82 2.04 -49.30
C GLY A 140 -10.09 1.63 -48.58
N CYS A 141 -11.11 2.49 -48.59
CA CYS A 141 -12.49 2.09 -48.34
C CYS A 141 -12.87 0.96 -49.29
N SER A 142 -13.20 -0.23 -48.77
CA SER A 142 -14.18 -1.14 -49.38
C SER A 142 -14.80 -2.02 -48.30
N ILE A 143 -16.09 -1.76 -48.07
CA ILE A 143 -17.06 -2.66 -47.44
C ILE A 143 -17.23 -3.88 -48.35
N MET A 144 -17.13 -5.08 -47.77
CA MET A 144 -17.82 -6.29 -48.21
C MET A 144 -18.24 -7.08 -46.98
#